data_AF-A0A536A0J6-F1
#
_entry.id   AF-A0A536A0J6-F1
#
_cell.length_a   1.000
_cell.length_b   1.000
_cell.length_c   1.000
_cell.angle_alpha   90.00
_cell.angle_beta   90.00
_cell.angle_gamma   90.00
#
_symmetry.space_group_name_H-M   'P 1'
#
loop_
_entity.id
_entity.type
_entity.pdbx_description
1 polymer ?
#
loop_
_entity_poly.entity_id
_entity_poly.type
_entity_poly.pdbx_seq_one_letter_code
_entity_poly.pdbx_strand_id
1 'polypeptide(L)'
;MVCDAGGLSAPSSAPPWAGPVLAAEILYKHDLEVEAVIPALIASIIGYSVFGAWSGWNPIFVTHGSLAFTSPPQLLYYVVLGLLCGLIGLLYARGFYGITHRFHRLRLPKWVKAGIGGLLVGLIGLVLPQALGMGYGWVQVSMGPGLLSLPLWVILALPFAKILTTGLSIGSGGSGGIFGPGMVIGAMVGASVWRLCYHVLPGVPWQRVRGACAAWWRAP
;
A
#
# COMPACT_ATOMS: atom_id res chain seq x y z
N MET A 1 -15.83 -9.15 -13.17
CA MET A 1 -16.06 -8.53 -11.84
C MET A 1 -15.96 -9.52 -10.69
N VAL A 2 -16.84 -10.53 -10.55
CA VAL A 2 -16.66 -11.59 -9.51
C VAL A 2 -15.34 -12.37 -9.68
N CYS A 3 -14.94 -12.65 -10.93
CA CYS A 3 -13.62 -13.23 -11.22
C CYS A 3 -12.43 -12.28 -10.97
N ASP A 4 -12.64 -10.96 -10.95
CA ASP A 4 -11.56 -9.99 -10.66
C ASP A 4 -11.17 -10.00 -9.18
N ALA A 5 -12.05 -10.49 -8.29
CA ALA A 5 -11.72 -10.68 -6.87
C ALA A 5 -10.54 -11.65 -6.70
N GLY A 6 -10.47 -12.70 -7.53
CA GLY A 6 -9.30 -13.60 -7.60
C GLY A 6 -8.06 -12.92 -8.16
N GLY A 7 -8.23 -11.97 -9.09
CA GLY A 7 -7.13 -11.14 -9.60
C GLY A 7 -6.57 -10.13 -8.59
N LEU A 8 -7.33 -9.79 -7.54
CA LEU A 8 -6.86 -8.92 -6.46
C LEU A 8 -6.14 -9.69 -5.34
N SER A 9 -6.60 -10.91 -5.03
CA SER A 9 -6.04 -11.78 -3.98
C SER A 9 -4.82 -12.60 -4.45
N ALA A 10 -4.82 -13.06 -5.71
CA ALA A 10 -3.75 -13.89 -6.25
C ALA A 10 -2.39 -13.19 -6.28
N PRO A 11 -2.20 -12.00 -6.91
CA PRO A 11 -0.89 -11.38 -7.00
C PRO A 11 -0.41 -10.81 -5.67
N SER A 12 -1.30 -10.70 -4.68
CA SER A 12 -1.01 -10.13 -3.37
C SER A 12 -0.69 -11.19 -2.29
N SER A 13 -0.77 -12.48 -2.62
CA SER A 13 -0.80 -13.61 -1.66
C SER A 13 -1.64 -13.29 -0.42
N ALA A 14 -2.69 -12.47 -0.60
CA ALA A 14 -3.52 -12.02 0.49
C ALA A 14 -4.48 -13.16 0.85
N PRO A 15 -4.98 -13.21 2.10
CA PRO A 15 -5.95 -14.21 2.50
C PRO A 15 -7.12 -14.26 1.49
N PRO A 16 -7.60 -15.45 1.09
CA PRO A 16 -8.57 -15.60 0.01
C PRO A 16 -9.91 -14.90 0.28
N TRP A 17 -10.20 -14.51 1.52
CA TRP A 17 -11.38 -13.74 1.90
C TRP A 17 -11.24 -12.22 1.68
N ALA A 18 -10.02 -11.68 1.61
CA ALA A 18 -9.79 -10.23 1.53
C ALA A 18 -10.31 -9.61 0.22
N GLY A 19 -10.06 -10.27 -0.91
CA GLY A 19 -10.52 -9.80 -2.23
C GLY A 19 -12.05 -9.74 -2.36
N PRO A 20 -12.78 -10.81 -2.01
CA PRO A 20 -14.25 -10.85 -2.04
C PRO A 20 -14.92 -9.84 -1.11
N VAL A 21 -14.40 -9.65 0.11
CA VAL A 21 -14.95 -8.67 1.05
C VAL A 21 -14.78 -7.24 0.51
N LEU A 22 -13.60 -6.92 -0.03
CA LEU A 22 -13.38 -5.61 -0.65
C LEU A 22 -14.26 -5.41 -1.90
N ALA A 23 -14.44 -6.45 -2.72
CA ALA A 23 -15.33 -6.40 -3.86
C ALA A 23 -16.79 -6.16 -3.44
N ALA A 24 -17.24 -6.80 -2.36
CA ALA A 24 -18.57 -6.60 -1.80
C ALA A 24 -18.74 -5.18 -1.24
N GLU A 25 -17.75 -4.65 -0.51
CA GLU A 25 -17.80 -3.33 0.11
C GLU A 25 -17.80 -2.18 -0.92
N ILE A 26 -17.04 -2.30 -2.01
CA ILE A 26 -16.98 -1.26 -3.05
C ILE A 26 -18.24 -1.28 -3.93
N LEU A 27 -18.78 -2.46 -4.22
CA LEU A 27 -19.88 -2.62 -5.19
C LEU A 27 -21.26 -2.40 -4.56
N TYR A 28 -21.47 -2.85 -3.32
CA TYR A 28 -22.78 -2.81 -2.66
C TYR A 28 -22.77 -1.80 -1.51
N LYS A 29 -23.22 -0.57 -1.80
CA LYS A 29 -23.32 0.51 -0.80
C LYS A 29 -24.51 0.39 0.15
N HIS A 30 -25.57 -0.36 -0.22
CA HIS A 30 -26.81 -0.41 0.56
C HIS A 30 -27.34 -1.82 0.85
N ASP A 31 -27.25 -2.78 -0.08
CA ASP A 31 -27.74 -4.15 0.16
C ASP A 31 -26.65 -5.16 -0.24
N LEU A 32 -26.07 -5.85 0.75
CA LEU A 32 -25.15 -6.96 0.50
C LEU A 32 -25.96 -8.15 -0.05
N GLU A 33 -25.98 -8.31 -1.37
CA GLU A 33 -26.52 -9.51 -1.99
C GLU A 33 -25.60 -10.70 -1.66
N VAL A 34 -25.97 -11.47 -0.64
CA VAL A 34 -25.24 -12.66 -0.16
C VAL A 34 -25.00 -13.66 -1.31
N GLU A 35 -25.89 -13.69 -2.30
CA GLU A 35 -25.80 -14.53 -3.49
C GLU A 35 -24.60 -14.21 -4.39
N ALA A 36 -24.07 -12.97 -4.36
CA ALA A 36 -22.87 -12.59 -5.12
C ALA A 36 -21.57 -12.86 -4.36
N VAL A 37 -21.62 -12.92 -3.03
CA VAL A 37 -20.44 -13.10 -2.17
C VAL A 37 -19.91 -14.54 -2.23
N ILE A 38 -20.80 -15.53 -2.23
CA ILE A 38 -20.43 -16.95 -2.31
C ILE A 38 -19.62 -17.27 -3.58
N PRO A 39 -20.08 -16.92 -4.80
CA PRO A 39 -19.29 -17.16 -6.01
C PRO A 39 -18.00 -16.32 -6.06
N ALA A 40 -17.96 -15.13 -5.45
CA ALA A 40 -16.73 -14.34 -5.33
C ALA A 40 -15.69 -15.02 -4.43
N LEU A 41 -16.12 -15.59 -3.31
CA LEU A 41 -15.26 -16.37 -2.42
C LEU A 41 -14.70 -17.60 -3.13
N ILE A 42 -15.54 -18.37 -3.82
CA ILE A 42 -15.11 -19.55 -4.57
C ILE A 42 -14.09 -19.15 -5.64
N ALA A 43 -14.37 -18.10 -6.43
CA ALA A 43 -13.45 -17.60 -7.45
C ALA A 43 -12.11 -17.14 -6.86
N SER A 44 -12.12 -16.45 -5.71
CA SER A 44 -10.90 -16.01 -5.02
C SER A 44 -10.08 -17.19 -4.47
N ILE A 45 -10.73 -18.21 -3.91
CA ILE A 45 -10.05 -19.43 -3.43
C ILE A 45 -9.39 -20.17 -4.59
N ILE A 46 -10.08 -20.31 -5.72
CA ILE A 46 -9.52 -20.94 -6.93
C ILE A 46 -8.33 -20.12 -7.45
N GLY A 47 -8.49 -18.80 -7.58
CA GLY A 47 -7.41 -17.91 -8.02
C GLY A 47 -6.18 -17.96 -7.12
N TYR A 48 -6.38 -17.89 -5.80
CA TYR A 48 -5.32 -18.02 -4.82
C TYR A 48 -4.63 -19.39 -4.89
N SER A 49 -5.39 -20.47 -5.07
CA SER A 49 -4.85 -21.83 -5.16
C SER A 49 -4.00 -22.03 -6.43
N VAL A 50 -4.49 -21.55 -7.58
CA VAL A 50 -3.76 -21.63 -8.85
C VAL A 50 -2.49 -20.79 -8.80
N PHE A 51 -2.57 -19.57 -8.26
CA PHE A 51 -1.40 -18.70 -8.12
C PHE A 51 -0.39 -19.25 -7.11
N GLY A 52 -0.85 -19.73 -5.95
CA GLY A 52 0.00 -20.32 -4.92
C GLY A 52 0.69 -21.60 -5.38
N ALA A 53 0.04 -22.40 -6.24
CA ALA A 53 0.64 -23.58 -6.86
C ALA A 53 1.85 -23.24 -7.75
N TRP A 54 1.89 -22.04 -8.35
CA TRP A 54 2.96 -21.62 -9.26
C TRP A 54 4.01 -20.72 -8.58
N SER A 55 3.56 -19.74 -7.80
CA SER A 55 4.40 -18.70 -7.16
C SER A 55 4.83 -19.06 -5.73
N GLY A 56 4.30 -20.15 -5.17
CA GLY A 56 4.48 -20.54 -3.78
C GLY A 56 3.48 -19.89 -2.82
N TRP A 57 3.45 -20.40 -1.58
CA TRP A 57 2.44 -20.05 -0.56
C TRP A 57 2.94 -19.00 0.45
N ASN A 58 3.98 -18.25 0.10
CA ASN A 58 4.57 -17.27 1.01
C ASN A 58 3.73 -15.97 1.01
N PRO A 59 3.40 -15.42 2.19
CA PRO A 59 2.72 -14.13 2.27
C PRO A 59 3.64 -13.01 1.79
N ILE A 60 3.07 -12.01 1.12
CA ILE A 60 3.85 -10.86 0.62
C ILE A 60 4.43 -10.01 1.73
N PHE A 61 3.70 -9.88 2.84
CA PHE A 61 4.15 -9.17 4.02
C PHE A 61 4.39 -10.16 5.14
N VAL A 62 5.64 -10.26 5.59
CA VAL A 62 6.00 -11.06 6.76
C VAL A 62 6.16 -10.11 7.93
N THR A 63 5.26 -10.20 8.91
CA THR A 63 5.36 -9.45 10.15
C THR A 63 6.28 -10.18 11.12
N HIS A 64 7.15 -9.44 11.80
CA HIS A 64 8.09 -10.00 12.77
C HIS A 64 7.73 -9.47 14.16
N GLY A 65 6.88 -10.22 14.86
CA GLY A 65 6.48 -9.94 16.24
C GLY A 65 4.98 -10.10 16.48
N SER A 66 4.60 -10.38 17.73
CA SER A 66 3.21 -10.38 18.14
C SER A 66 2.70 -8.93 18.22
N LEU A 67 1.71 -8.59 17.40
CA LEU A 67 0.93 -7.36 17.53
C LEU A 67 -0.07 -7.56 18.67
N ALA A 68 0.39 -7.41 19.90
CA ALA A 68 -0.46 -7.52 21.09
C ALA A 68 -0.91 -6.13 21.54
N PHE A 69 -2.23 -5.95 21.68
CA PHE A 69 -2.79 -4.80 22.37
C PHE A 69 -2.43 -4.89 23.85
N THR A 70 -1.53 -4.01 24.29
CA THR A 70 -0.91 -4.13 25.62
C THR A 70 -1.41 -3.05 26.58
N SER A 71 -1.90 -1.91 26.06
CA SER A 71 -2.27 -0.77 26.91
C SER A 71 -3.41 0.08 26.33
N PRO A 72 -4.41 0.51 27.13
CA PRO A 72 -5.51 1.36 26.69
C PRO A 72 -5.11 2.67 25.96
N PRO A 73 -4.01 3.38 26.33
CA PRO A 73 -3.57 4.57 25.60
C PRO A 73 -3.20 4.32 24.12
N GLN A 74 -2.97 3.07 23.71
CA GLN A 74 -2.75 2.72 22.30
C GLN A 74 -3.97 3.04 21.43
N LEU A 75 -5.18 3.02 21.99
CA LEU A 75 -6.40 3.38 21.26
C LEU A 75 -6.35 4.81 20.74
N LEU A 76 -5.89 5.77 21.55
CA LEU A 76 -5.79 7.16 21.13
C LEU A 76 -4.79 7.33 19.97
N TYR A 77 -3.68 6.58 20.03
CA TYR A 77 -2.71 6.53 18.93
C TYR A 77 -3.36 6.01 17.63
N TYR A 78 -4.16 4.94 17.70
CA TYR A 78 -4.87 4.40 16.53
C TYR A 78 -5.94 5.35 15.99
N VAL A 79 -6.63 6.11 16.86
CA VAL A 79 -7.59 7.15 16.42
C VAL A 79 -6.89 8.24 15.62
N VAL A 80 -5.76 8.76 16.13
CA VAL A 80 -4.97 9.77 15.42
C VAL A 80 -4.43 9.21 14.10
N LEU A 81 -3.92 7.98 14.11
CA LEU A 81 -3.44 7.31 12.91
C LEU A 81 -4.57 7.11 11.88
N GLY A 82 -5.76 6.72 12.31
CA GLY A 82 -6.95 6.60 11.46
C GLY A 82 -7.36 7.92 10.82
N LEU A 83 -7.38 9.01 11.59
CA LEU A 83 -7.68 10.36 11.08
C LEU A 83 -6.65 10.80 10.02
N LEU A 84 -5.35 10.59 10.30
CA LEU A 84 -4.27 10.95 9.38
C LEU A 84 -4.31 10.10 8.10
N CYS A 85 -4.52 8.79 8.22
CA CYS A 85 -4.71 7.89 7.08
C CYS A 85 -5.92 8.31 6.23
N GLY A 86 -7.03 8.68 6.85
CA GLY A 86 -8.21 9.19 6.15
C GLY A 86 -7.94 10.49 5.38
N LEU A 87 -7.27 11.45 6.01
CA LEU A 87 -6.89 12.71 5.38
C LEU A 87 -5.94 12.51 4.20
N ILE A 88 -4.93 11.66 4.36
CA ILE A 88 -3.98 11.35 3.28
C ILE A 88 -4.64 10.52 2.18
N GLY A 89 -5.59 9.64 2.51
CA GLY A 89 -6.41 8.94 1.53
C GLY A 89 -7.24 9.92 0.67
N LEU A 90 -7.83 10.94 1.28
CA LEU A 90 -8.54 12.00 0.57
C LEU A 90 -7.59 12.80 -0.35
N LEU A 91 -6.38 13.11 0.15
CA LEU A 91 -5.34 13.78 -0.64
C LEU A 91 -4.90 12.91 -1.83
N TYR A 92 -4.71 11.61 -1.62
CA TYR A 92 -4.37 10.67 -2.69
C TYR A 92 -5.43 10.64 -3.77
N ALA A 93 -6.71 10.47 -3.40
CA ALA A 93 -7.80 10.45 -4.36
C ALA A 93 -7.86 11.76 -5.16
N ARG A 94 -7.87 12.91 -4.47
CA ARG A 94 -7.92 14.22 -5.14
C ARG A 94 -6.69 14.50 -6.01
N GLY A 95 -5.50 14.17 -5.52
CA GLY A 95 -4.25 14.34 -6.26
C GLY A 95 -4.22 13.48 -7.52
N PHE A 96 -4.53 12.20 -7.39
CA PHE A 96 -4.58 11.25 -8.49
C PHE A 96 -5.58 11.67 -9.58
N TYR A 97 -6.84 11.92 -9.22
CA TYR A 97 -7.85 12.34 -10.17
C TYR A 97 -7.55 13.74 -10.74
N GLY A 98 -6.98 14.63 -9.94
CA GLY A 98 -6.55 15.95 -10.38
C GLY A 98 -5.49 15.88 -11.48
N ILE A 99 -4.43 15.09 -11.28
CA ILE A 99 -3.37 14.89 -12.28
C ILE A 99 -3.95 14.23 -13.54
N THR A 100 -4.73 13.16 -13.37
CA THR A 100 -5.37 12.43 -14.47
C THR A 100 -6.25 13.36 -15.32
N HIS A 101 -7.06 14.20 -14.67
CA HIS A 101 -7.93 15.16 -15.35
C HIS A 101 -7.12 16.22 -16.12
N ARG A 102 -5.98 16.68 -15.58
CA ARG A 102 -5.07 17.60 -16.28
C ARG A 102 -4.50 16.97 -17.54
N PHE A 103 -4.00 15.74 -17.47
CA PHE A 103 -3.52 15.01 -18.66
C PHE A 103 -4.63 14.74 -19.68
N HIS A 104 -5.87 14.51 -19.22
CA HIS A 104 -7.00 14.37 -20.12
C HIS A 104 -7.33 15.68 -20.85
N ARG A 105 -7.23 16.83 -20.16
CA ARG A 105 -7.51 18.16 -20.71
C ARG A 105 -6.45 18.65 -21.72
N LEU A 106 -5.21 18.15 -21.61
CA LEU A 106 -4.14 18.42 -22.59
C LEU A 106 -4.52 17.86 -23.96
N ARG A 107 -4.63 18.70 -25.00
CA ARG A 107 -4.89 18.29 -26.39
C ARG A 107 -3.60 17.85 -27.09
N LEU A 108 -2.95 16.81 -26.56
CA LEU A 108 -1.73 16.22 -27.13
C LEU A 108 -1.97 14.79 -27.61
N PRO A 109 -1.22 14.29 -28.61
CA PRO A 109 -1.27 12.90 -29.00
C PRO A 109 -0.81 11.99 -27.85
N LYS A 110 -1.38 10.78 -27.75
CA LYS A 110 -1.18 9.85 -26.63
C LYS A 110 0.31 9.54 -26.37
N TRP A 111 1.10 9.37 -27.43
CA TRP A 111 2.53 9.10 -27.36
C TRP A 111 3.32 10.23 -26.67
N VAL A 112 2.97 11.49 -26.96
CA VAL A 112 3.62 12.66 -26.33
C VAL A 112 3.22 12.77 -24.86
N LYS A 113 1.96 12.51 -24.52
CA LYS A 113 1.52 12.45 -23.12
C LYS A 113 2.29 11.39 -22.34
N ALA A 114 2.40 10.18 -22.89
CA ALA A 114 3.15 9.07 -22.30
C ALA A 114 4.64 9.41 -22.15
N GLY A 115 5.25 10.05 -23.15
CA GLY A 115 6.64 10.52 -23.08
C GLY A 115 6.87 11.54 -21.95
N ILE A 116 5.98 12.54 -21.82
CA ILE A 116 6.04 13.53 -20.74
C ILE A 116 5.84 12.86 -19.37
N GLY A 117 4.83 11.99 -19.25
CA GLY A 117 4.57 11.26 -18.01
C GLY A 117 5.75 10.39 -17.59
N GLY A 118 6.31 9.61 -18.51
CA GLY A 118 7.49 8.78 -18.27
C GLY A 118 8.73 9.59 -17.91
N LEU A 119 8.97 10.73 -18.58
CA LEU A 119 10.08 11.61 -18.26
C LEU A 119 9.96 12.23 -16.87
N LEU A 120 8.77 12.71 -16.49
CA LEU A 120 8.53 13.25 -15.15
C LEU A 120 8.66 12.17 -14.06
N VAL A 121 8.12 10.97 -14.30
CA VAL A 121 8.28 9.83 -13.37
C VAL A 121 9.74 9.43 -13.26
N GLY A 122 10.48 9.41 -14.37
CA GLY A 122 11.91 9.12 -14.39
C GLY A 122 12.73 10.15 -13.59
N LEU A 123 12.44 11.44 -13.76
CA LEU A 123 13.08 12.52 -13.00
C LEU A 123 12.81 12.38 -11.49
N ILE A 124 11.58 12.08 -11.09
CA ILE A 124 11.25 11.79 -9.69
C ILE A 124 12.02 10.56 -9.20
N GLY A 125 12.14 9.53 -10.02
CA GLY A 125 12.89 8.31 -9.72
C GLY A 125 14.40 8.52 -9.55
N LEU A 126 15.00 9.51 -10.23
CA LEU A 126 16.42 9.85 -10.04
C LEU A 126 16.69 10.43 -8.65
N VAL A 127 15.75 11.21 -8.11
CA VAL A 127 15.87 11.81 -6.77
C VAL A 127 15.44 10.81 -5.70
N LEU A 128 14.36 10.07 -5.96
CA LEU A 128 13.71 9.17 -5.02
C LEU A 128 13.40 7.84 -5.71
N PRO A 129 14.39 6.94 -5.85
CA PRO A 129 14.22 5.66 -6.54
C PRO A 129 13.17 4.78 -5.87
N GLN A 130 12.91 4.98 -4.58
CA GLN A 130 11.90 4.26 -3.82
C GLN A 130 10.46 4.54 -4.29
N ALA A 131 10.22 5.64 -5.03
CA ALA A 131 8.92 5.94 -5.60
C ALA A 131 8.60 5.10 -6.86
N LEU A 132 9.59 4.45 -7.46
CA LEU A 132 9.41 3.63 -8.66
C LEU A 132 8.81 2.24 -8.33
N GLY A 133 8.22 1.59 -9.34
CA GLY A 133 7.67 0.22 -9.22
C GLY A 133 6.43 0.12 -8.31
N MET A 134 6.15 -1.08 -7.80
CA MET A 134 4.99 -1.31 -6.91
C MET A 134 5.22 -0.81 -5.49
N GLY A 135 6.45 -0.86 -4.98
CA GLY A 135 6.83 -0.36 -3.66
C GLY A 135 6.63 -1.33 -2.49
N TYR A 136 6.15 -2.55 -2.71
CA TYR A 136 5.93 -3.55 -1.65
C TYR A 136 7.20 -3.93 -0.88
N GLY A 137 8.37 -3.95 -1.54
CA GLY A 137 9.65 -4.17 -0.86
C GLY A 137 9.94 -3.10 0.20
N TRP A 138 9.62 -1.83 -0.09
CA TRP A 138 9.80 -0.74 0.88
C TRP A 138 8.81 -0.83 2.03
N VAL A 139 7.58 -1.30 1.77
CA VAL A 139 6.62 -1.61 2.82
C VAL A 139 7.17 -2.69 3.75
N GLN A 140 7.71 -3.78 3.21
CA GLN A 140 8.33 -4.84 4.01
C GLN A 140 9.51 -4.33 4.87
N VAL A 141 10.37 -3.48 4.29
CA VAL A 141 11.47 -2.81 5.02
C VAL A 141 10.94 -1.94 6.15
N SER A 142 9.85 -1.19 5.92
CA SER A 142 9.24 -0.30 6.91
C SER A 142 8.53 -1.03 8.05
N MET A 143 8.08 -2.27 7.81
CA MET A 143 7.49 -3.13 8.84
C MET A 143 8.55 -3.87 9.67
N GLY A 144 9.80 -3.90 9.19
CA GLY A 144 10.91 -4.58 9.84
C GLY A 144 11.88 -3.65 10.57
N PRO A 145 13.00 -4.20 11.08
CA PRO A 145 14.06 -3.43 11.73
C PRO A 145 14.75 -2.42 10.79
N GLY A 146 14.63 -2.62 9.47
CA GLY A 146 15.13 -1.69 8.44
C GLY A 146 14.41 -0.33 8.40
N LEU A 147 13.32 -0.15 9.15
CA LEU A 147 12.67 1.15 9.25
C LEU A 147 13.60 2.25 9.78
N LEU A 148 14.48 1.91 10.73
CA LEU A 148 15.42 2.87 11.33
C LEU A 148 16.58 3.24 10.41
N SER A 149 16.93 2.38 9.45
CA SER A 149 18.02 2.64 8.49
C SER A 149 17.59 3.55 7.34
N LEU A 150 16.28 3.65 7.05
CA LEU A 150 15.76 4.60 6.07
C LEU A 150 15.92 6.04 6.60
N PRO A 151 16.20 7.06 5.78
CA PRO A 151 16.17 8.46 6.24
C PRO A 151 14.74 8.93 6.55
N LEU A 152 14.55 9.77 7.57
CA LEU A 152 13.21 10.27 7.94
C LEU A 152 12.54 11.02 6.78
N TRP A 153 13.31 11.81 6.03
CA TRP A 153 12.82 12.56 4.87
C TRP A 153 12.27 11.63 3.77
N VAL A 154 12.85 10.45 3.58
CA VAL A 154 12.38 9.48 2.57
C VAL A 154 11.01 8.95 2.97
N ILE A 155 10.83 8.57 4.23
CA ILE A 155 9.55 8.01 4.71
C ILE A 155 8.43 9.05 4.61
N LEU A 156 8.73 10.31 4.92
CA LEU A 156 7.76 11.41 4.83
C LEU A 156 7.47 11.81 3.38
N ALA A 157 8.47 11.81 2.50
CA ALA A 157 8.30 12.23 1.10
C ALA A 157 7.66 11.13 0.24
N LEU A 158 7.88 9.85 0.57
CA LEU A 158 7.43 8.70 -0.19
C LEU A 158 5.92 8.67 -0.49
N PRO A 159 5.02 8.89 0.49
CA PRO A 159 3.58 8.98 0.24
C PRO A 159 3.24 9.96 -0.89
N PHE A 160 3.78 11.18 -0.82
CA PHE A 160 3.49 12.23 -1.79
C PHE A 160 4.12 11.94 -3.16
N ALA A 161 5.37 11.47 -3.17
CA ALA A 161 6.05 11.03 -4.38
C ALA A 161 5.29 9.88 -5.06
N LYS A 162 4.68 8.98 -4.28
CA LYS A 162 3.87 7.87 -4.83
C LYS A 162 2.58 8.37 -5.46
N ILE A 163 1.89 9.33 -4.83
CA ILE A 163 0.69 9.97 -5.41
C ILE A 163 1.03 10.64 -6.75
N LEU A 164 2.16 11.34 -6.82
CA LEU A 164 2.60 12.00 -8.05
C LEU A 164 2.98 10.99 -9.12
N THR A 165 3.87 10.05 -8.82
CA THR A 165 4.36 9.08 -9.81
C THR A 165 3.24 8.21 -10.38
N THR A 166 2.25 7.83 -9.56
CA THR A 166 1.11 7.01 -10.03
C THR A 166 0.08 7.83 -10.81
N GLY A 167 -0.18 9.07 -10.40
CA GLY A 167 -1.00 10.00 -11.15
C GLY A 167 -0.40 10.34 -12.52
N LEU A 168 0.92 10.53 -12.57
CA LEU A 168 1.65 10.80 -13.82
C LEU A 168 1.68 9.58 -14.73
N SER A 169 1.93 8.38 -14.20
CA SER A 169 2.02 7.16 -15.02
C SER A 169 0.65 6.76 -15.60
N ILE A 170 -0.40 6.71 -14.78
CA ILE A 170 -1.75 6.33 -15.24
C ILE A 170 -2.37 7.50 -16.02
N GLY A 171 -2.23 8.73 -15.53
CA GLY A 171 -2.80 9.92 -16.18
C GLY A 171 -2.24 10.18 -17.58
N SER A 172 -0.97 9.82 -17.84
CA SER A 172 -0.36 9.96 -19.16
C SER A 172 -0.76 8.89 -20.18
N GLY A 173 -1.51 7.86 -19.76
CA GLY A 173 -1.98 6.77 -20.62
C GLY A 173 -1.49 5.38 -20.22
N GLY A 174 -0.81 5.23 -19.08
CA GLY A 174 -0.47 3.94 -18.50
C GLY A 174 -1.69 3.19 -17.97
N SER A 175 -1.61 1.86 -17.93
CA SER A 175 -2.59 1.00 -17.27
C SER A 175 -2.07 0.59 -15.90
N GLY A 176 -2.88 0.73 -14.85
CA GLY A 176 -2.48 0.36 -13.50
C GLY A 176 -3.63 0.46 -12.49
N GLY A 177 -3.53 -0.32 -11.42
CA GLY A 177 -4.47 -0.29 -10.30
C GLY A 177 -4.09 0.76 -9.25
N ILE A 178 -5.09 1.37 -8.63
CA ILE A 178 -4.91 2.35 -7.54
C ILE A 178 -4.67 1.70 -6.16
N PHE A 179 -4.93 0.40 -6.04
CA PHE A 179 -4.86 -0.35 -4.78
C PHE A 179 -3.42 -0.52 -4.27
N GLY A 180 -2.51 -0.99 -5.12
CA GLY A 180 -1.11 -1.22 -4.75
C GLY A 180 -0.41 0.03 -4.21
N PRO A 181 -0.44 1.17 -4.93
CA PRO A 181 0.09 2.42 -4.42
C PRO A 181 -0.58 2.90 -3.13
N GLY A 182 -1.88 2.69 -2.98
CA GLY A 182 -2.62 3.03 -1.76
C GLY A 182 -2.09 2.27 -0.54
N MET A 183 -1.80 0.98 -0.67
CA MET A 183 -1.17 0.19 0.40
C MET A 183 0.21 0.74 0.79
N VAL A 184 1.05 1.11 -0.18
CA VAL A 184 2.37 1.69 0.09
C VAL A 184 2.26 3.04 0.79
N ILE A 185 1.37 3.92 0.31
CA ILE A 185 1.11 5.22 0.92
C ILE A 185 0.67 5.03 2.38
N GLY A 186 -0.30 4.15 2.64
CA GLY A 186 -0.79 3.86 4.00
C GLY A 186 0.29 3.32 4.92
N ALA A 187 1.09 2.36 4.45
CA ALA A 187 2.20 1.80 5.23
C ALA A 187 3.26 2.86 5.57
N MET A 188 3.66 3.69 4.60
CA MET A 188 4.65 4.76 4.84
C MET A 188 4.12 5.86 5.77
N VAL A 189 2.82 6.16 5.71
CA VAL A 189 2.17 7.08 6.66
C VAL A 189 2.20 6.51 8.06
N GLY A 190 1.80 5.25 8.25
CA GLY A 190 1.88 4.57 9.54
C GLY A 190 3.31 4.53 10.09
N ALA A 191 4.28 4.23 9.22
CA ALA A 191 5.71 4.26 9.53
C ALA A 191 6.20 5.67 9.92
N SER A 192 5.69 6.72 9.26
CA SER A 192 6.01 8.12 9.57
C SER A 192 5.49 8.51 10.95
N VAL A 193 4.21 8.23 11.23
CA VAL A 193 3.58 8.53 12.53
C VAL A 193 4.32 7.79 13.63
N TRP A 194 4.61 6.51 13.44
CA TRP A 194 5.43 5.74 14.36
C TRP A 194 6.78 6.39 14.64
N ARG A 195 7.50 6.76 13.57
CA ARG A 195 8.85 7.30 13.67
C ARG A 195 8.91 8.72 14.26
N LEU A 196 7.80 9.44 14.26
CA LEU A 196 7.68 10.72 14.97
C LEU A 196 7.28 10.50 16.44
N CYS A 197 6.44 9.50 16.71
CA CYS A 197 5.88 9.24 18.03
C CYS A 197 6.76 8.36 18.93
N TYR A 198 7.68 7.56 18.39
CA TYR A 198 8.43 6.56 19.17
C TYR A 198 9.28 7.16 20.30
N HIS A 199 9.67 8.43 20.22
CA HIS A 199 10.43 9.13 21.27
C HIS A 199 9.55 9.85 22.29
N VAL A 200 8.30 10.18 21.94
CA VAL A 200 7.51 11.19 22.66
C VAL A 200 6.34 10.58 23.45
N LEU A 201 5.82 9.42 23.04
CA LEU A 201 4.60 8.84 23.61
C LEU A 201 4.87 7.54 24.39
N PRO A 202 4.53 7.45 25.69
CA PRO A 202 4.72 6.25 26.52
C PRO A 202 3.81 5.07 26.15
N GLY A 203 2.87 5.24 25.21
CA GLY A 203 1.92 4.22 24.76
C GLY A 203 2.20 3.65 23.36
N VAL A 204 3.28 4.04 22.68
CA VAL A 204 3.64 3.45 21.38
C VAL A 204 4.02 1.98 21.61
N PRO A 205 3.51 1.01 20.82
CA PRO A 205 3.90 -0.38 20.95
C PRO A 205 5.43 -0.52 20.95
N TRP A 206 6.09 -0.78 22.08
CA TRP A 206 7.54 -0.94 22.07
C TRP A 206 7.90 -2.32 21.51
N GLN A 207 7.88 -2.50 20.19
CA GLN A 207 8.55 -3.66 19.62
C GLN A 207 10.03 -3.51 19.95
N ARG A 208 10.60 -4.52 20.63
CA ARG A 208 12.02 -4.65 20.96
C ARG A 208 12.84 -4.75 19.66
N VAL A 209 13.00 -3.66 18.93
CA VAL A 209 13.87 -3.59 17.73
C VAL A 209 15.33 -3.91 18.10
N ARG A 210 15.72 -3.67 19.35
CA ARG A 210 17.05 -4.04 19.88
C ARG A 210 17.30 -5.55 19.92
N GLY A 211 16.28 -6.40 20.07
CA GLY A 211 16.43 -7.86 20.10
C GLY A 211 16.52 -8.48 18.71
N ALA A 212 15.78 -7.94 17.74
CA ALA A 212 15.75 -8.44 16.37
C ALA A 212 17.07 -8.17 15.61
N CYS A 213 17.75 -7.06 15.92
CA CYS A 213 19.05 -6.74 15.33
C CYS A 213 20.15 -7.75 15.72
N ALA A 214 20.08 -8.34 16.93
CA ALA A 214 20.99 -9.39 17.37
C ALA A 214 20.68 -10.77 16.76
N ALA A 215 19.44 -11.01 16.33
CA ALA A 215 19.03 -12.23 15.64
C ALA A 215 19.40 -12.18 14.13
N TRP A 216 19.38 -10.99 13.53
CA TRP A 216 19.72 -10.78 12.11
C TRP A 216 21.18 -11.13 11.76
N TRP A 217 22.11 -11.02 12.72
CA TRP A 217 23.53 -11.38 12.53
C TRP A 217 23.82 -12.88 12.76
N ARG A 218 22.82 -13.69 13.13
CA ARG A 218 22.98 -15.12 13.48
C ARG A 218 22.13 -16.07 12.63
N ALA A 219 21.61 -15.62 11.50
CA ALA A 219 21.05 -16.53 10.51
C ALA A 219 22.14 -16.83 9.46
N PRO A 220 22.50 -18.10 9.21
CA PRO A 220 23.42 -18.48 8.14
C PRO A 220 22.87 -18.17 6.74
#